data_AF-A0A9P8IMW4-F1
#
_entry.id   AF-A0A9P8IMW4-F1
#
_cell.length_a   1.000
_cell.length_b   1.000
_cell.length_c   1.000
_cell.angle_alpha   90.00
_cell.angle_beta   90.00
_cell.angle_gamma   90.00
#
_symmetry.space_group_name_H-M   'P 1'
#
loop_
_entity.id
_entity.type
_entity.pdbx_description
1 polymer ?
#
loop_
_entity_poly.entity_id
_entity_poly.type
_entity_poly.pdbx_seq_one_letter_code
_entity_poly.pdbx_strand_id
1 'polypeptide(L)'
;MVDPISIIGLVGQISDLIQRAYNYGKAVHDAQCDMRKLYTELLGLKGVLEQLEKLDMASAEPHIADLKRSNEFRKTLSSASELVGRLVENLNKKQTSSRRVNAFLWPWVKDDVIADIQDLERVKTWFIVVMMAESSTQMEVLMIESHEILNIAREGQARGKLKDQGLRSTMLQRRIAYFLNRRKERSDQAMDTTVLS
;
A
#
# COMPACT_ATOMS: atom_id res chain seq x y z
N MET A 1 30.71 -2.96 -17.50
CA MET A 1 29.37 -2.96 -16.89
C MET A 1 29.28 -1.72 -16.02
N VAL A 2 28.23 -0.91 -16.17
CA VAL A 2 27.97 0.22 -15.25
C VAL A 2 27.48 -0.38 -13.93
N ASP A 3 28.02 0.08 -12.82
CA ASP A 3 27.61 -0.38 -11.49
C ASP A 3 26.10 -0.13 -11.29
N PRO A 4 25.35 -1.07 -10.69
CA PRO A 4 23.93 -0.88 -10.45
C PRO A 4 23.72 0.32 -9.50
N ILE A 5 22.80 1.21 -9.87
CA ILE A 5 22.45 2.38 -9.06
C ILE A 5 21.86 1.89 -7.73
N SER A 6 22.49 2.31 -6.64
CA SER A 6 22.02 2.04 -5.28
C SER A 6 20.92 3.03 -4.91
N ILE A 7 19.77 2.52 -4.44
CA ILE A 7 18.66 3.36 -3.92
C ILE A 7 19.15 4.21 -2.75
N ILE A 8 19.90 3.63 -1.81
CA ILE A 8 20.48 4.35 -0.67
C ILE A 8 21.45 5.44 -1.15
N GLY A 9 22.29 5.10 -2.13
CA GLY A 9 23.21 6.08 -2.74
C GLY A 9 22.47 7.27 -3.35
N LEU A 10 21.40 7.00 -4.10
CA LEU A 10 20.56 8.03 -4.70
C LEU A 10 19.83 8.88 -3.65
N VAL A 11 19.32 8.27 -2.57
CA VAL A 11 18.71 8.99 -1.43
C VAL A 11 19.72 9.97 -0.79
N GLY A 12 20.98 9.55 -0.65
CA GLY A 12 22.06 10.42 -0.19
C GLY A 12 22.28 11.62 -1.12
N GLN A 13 22.40 11.37 -2.42
CA GLN A 13 22.57 12.44 -3.43
C GLN A 13 21.38 13.42 -3.45
N ILE A 14 20.15 12.93 -3.33
CA ILE A 14 18.95 13.77 -3.26
C ILE A 14 18.98 14.65 -2.00
N SER A 15 19.44 14.12 -0.87
CA SER A 15 19.55 14.88 0.39
C SER A 15 20.52 16.06 0.25
N ASP A 16 21.66 15.85 -0.38
CA ASP A 16 22.62 16.91 -0.69
C ASP A 16 22.03 17.95 -1.65
N LEU A 17 21.29 17.49 -2.66
CA LEU A 17 20.66 18.35 -3.65
C LEU A 17 19.55 19.23 -3.04
N ILE A 18 18.77 18.71 -2.09
CA ILE A 18 17.77 19.48 -1.33
C ILE A 18 18.43 20.67 -0.64
N GLN A 19 19.55 20.42 0.06
CA GLN A 19 20.27 21.49 0.76
C GLN A 19 20.84 22.53 -0.22
N ARG A 20 21.33 22.09 -1.38
CA ARG A 20 21.76 23.01 -2.46
C ARG A 20 20.62 23.84 -3.01
N ALA A 21 19.49 23.24 -3.35
CA ALA A 21 18.31 23.95 -3.87
C ALA A 21 17.82 25.01 -2.87
N TYR A 22 17.79 24.67 -1.58
CA TYR A 22 17.45 25.62 -0.52
C TYR A 22 18.42 26.81 -0.46
N ASN A 23 19.73 26.54 -0.51
CA ASN A 23 20.75 27.60 -0.48
C ASN A 23 20.72 28.46 -1.75
N TYR A 24 20.54 27.83 -2.91
CA TYR A 24 20.44 28.51 -4.20
C TYR A 24 19.25 29.47 -4.24
N GLY A 25 18.07 29.02 -3.78
CA GLY A 25 16.87 29.85 -3.73
C GLY A 25 16.96 31.06 -2.80
N LYS A 26 17.89 31.04 -1.82
CA LYS A 26 18.21 32.20 -0.98
C LYS A 26 19.27 33.12 -1.59
N ALA A 27 20.12 32.59 -2.46
CA ALA A 27 21.27 33.30 -3.01
C ALA A 27 20.97 33.98 -4.35
N VAL A 28 19.99 33.47 -5.11
CA VAL A 28 19.72 33.88 -6.48
C VAL A 28 18.34 34.53 -6.59
N HIS A 29 18.31 35.76 -7.12
CA HIS A 29 17.09 36.54 -7.33
C HIS A 29 16.12 35.80 -8.29
N ASP A 30 14.82 35.89 -8.04
CA ASP A 30 13.73 35.24 -8.79
C ASP A 30 13.75 33.69 -8.85
N ALA A 31 14.75 33.02 -8.28
CA ALA A 31 14.81 31.56 -8.26
C ALA A 31 13.99 30.93 -7.12
N GLN A 32 13.61 31.71 -6.10
CA GLN A 32 13.06 31.18 -4.84
C GLN A 32 11.80 30.31 -5.03
N CYS A 33 10.88 30.72 -5.91
CA CYS A 33 9.64 29.99 -6.15
C CYS A 33 9.91 28.62 -6.79
N ASP A 34 10.77 28.59 -7.81
CA ASP A 34 11.06 27.36 -8.55
C ASP A 34 11.98 26.44 -7.73
N MET A 35 12.91 26.99 -6.95
CA MET A 35 13.68 26.20 -5.97
C MET A 35 12.79 25.59 -4.88
N ARG A 36 11.70 26.27 -4.51
CA ARG A 36 10.71 25.72 -3.57
C ARG A 36 10.01 24.50 -4.15
N LYS A 37 9.61 24.57 -5.42
CA LYS A 37 9.03 23.43 -6.13
C LYS A 37 10.04 22.30 -6.23
N LEU A 38 11.28 22.61 -6.62
CA LEU A 38 12.36 21.63 -6.73
C LEU A 38 12.59 20.87 -5.43
N TYR A 39 12.80 21.54 -4.30
CA TYR A 39 13.04 20.81 -3.05
C TYR A 39 11.80 20.00 -2.60
N THR A 40 10.58 20.46 -2.92
CA THR A 40 9.34 19.73 -2.61
C THR A 40 9.27 18.43 -3.41
N GLU A 41 9.58 18.49 -4.71
CA GLU A 41 9.64 17.30 -5.57
C GLU A 41 10.74 16.34 -5.13
N LEU A 42 11.92 16.86 -4.78
CA LEU A 42 13.03 16.07 -4.26
C LEU A 42 12.70 15.39 -2.93
N LEU A 43 12.02 16.08 -2.01
CA LEU A 43 11.54 15.48 -0.75
C LEU A 43 10.56 14.34 -1.02
N GLY A 44 9.64 14.54 -1.96
CA GLY A 44 8.68 13.51 -2.37
C GLY A 44 9.38 12.28 -2.95
N LEU A 45 10.31 12.50 -3.89
CA LEU A 45 11.10 11.41 -4.49
C LEU A 45 11.95 10.68 -3.44
N LYS A 46 12.61 11.41 -2.54
CA LYS A 46 13.37 10.83 -1.42
C LYS A 46 12.49 9.94 -0.56
N GLY A 47 11.34 10.43 -0.12
CA GLY A 47 10.43 9.67 0.73
C GLY A 47 9.95 8.37 0.09
N VAL A 48 9.64 8.42 -1.21
CA VAL A 48 9.25 7.23 -1.99
C VAL A 48 10.40 6.23 -2.10
N LEU A 49 11.62 6.68 -2.39
CA LEU A 49 12.79 5.80 -2.46
C LEU A 49 13.16 5.18 -1.10
N GLU A 50 13.04 5.94 0.00
CA GLU A 50 13.22 5.42 1.36
C GLU A 50 12.15 4.38 1.72
N GLN A 51 10.91 4.57 1.27
CA GLN A 51 9.86 3.58 1.45
C GLN A 51 10.15 2.29 0.66
N LEU A 52 10.62 2.40 -0.59
CA LEU A 52 11.06 1.27 -1.42
C LEU A 52 12.23 0.49 -0.81
N GLU A 53 13.12 1.18 -0.09
CA GLU A 53 14.25 0.55 0.61
C GLU A 53 13.76 -0.20 1.86
N LYS A 54 12.85 0.40 2.65
CA LYS A 54 12.23 -0.28 3.79
C LYS A 54 11.42 -1.51 3.41
N LEU A 55 10.69 -1.44 2.29
CA LEU A 55 9.95 -2.57 1.75
C LEU A 55 10.90 -3.73 1.36
N ASP A 56 12.13 -3.44 0.96
CA ASP A 56 13.15 -4.46 0.68
C ASP A 56 13.57 -5.22 1.94
N MET A 57 13.79 -4.48 3.03
CA MET A 57 14.28 -5.05 4.29
C MET A 57 13.20 -5.82 5.04
N ALA A 58 11.94 -5.39 4.91
CA ALA A 58 10.81 -5.99 5.62
C ALA A 58 10.15 -7.15 4.86
N SER A 59 10.33 -7.23 3.54
CA SER A 59 9.57 -8.16 2.71
C SER A 59 10.33 -9.44 2.42
N ALA A 60 9.78 -10.57 2.88
CA ALA A 60 10.08 -11.90 2.34
C ALA A 60 9.25 -12.20 1.08
N GLU A 61 8.61 -11.17 0.49
CA GLU A 61 7.62 -11.36 -0.56
C GLU A 61 8.25 -11.26 -1.96
N PRO A 62 8.02 -12.27 -2.82
CA PRO A 62 8.69 -12.39 -4.11
C PRO A 62 8.36 -11.25 -5.09
N HIS A 63 7.18 -10.64 -4.99
CA HIS A 63 6.71 -9.59 -5.92
C HIS A 63 7.49 -8.27 -5.81
N ILE A 64 7.93 -7.84 -4.62
CA ILE A 64 8.72 -6.61 -4.46
C ILE A 64 10.13 -6.80 -5.04
N ALA A 65 10.71 -7.99 -4.81
CA ALA A 65 11.99 -8.35 -5.40
C ALA A 65 11.91 -8.40 -6.94
N ASP A 66 10.81 -8.92 -7.49
CA ASP A 66 10.59 -8.97 -8.93
C ASP A 66 10.35 -7.58 -9.53
N LEU A 67 9.63 -6.69 -8.83
CA LEU A 67 9.52 -5.29 -9.21
C LEU A 67 10.90 -4.63 -9.31
N LYS A 68 11.77 -4.78 -8.31
CA LYS A 68 13.12 -4.19 -8.33
C LYS A 68 14.01 -4.77 -9.42
N ARG A 69 13.80 -6.04 -9.78
CA ARG A 69 14.50 -6.70 -10.90
C ARG A 69 13.95 -6.28 -12.26
N SER A 70 12.73 -5.75 -12.32
CA SER A 70 12.11 -5.31 -13.58
C SER A 70 12.98 -4.28 -14.31
N ASN A 71 12.95 -4.35 -15.64
CA ASN A 71 13.72 -3.44 -16.47
C ASN A 71 13.18 -2.00 -16.35
N GLU A 72 11.87 -1.88 -16.21
CA GLU A 72 11.15 -0.63 -16.05
C GLU A 72 11.60 0.09 -14.77
N PHE A 73 11.67 -0.64 -13.64
CA PHE A 73 12.18 -0.08 -12.39
C PHE A 73 13.62 0.41 -12.53
N ARG A 74 14.50 -0.43 -13.10
CA ARG A 74 15.93 -0.09 -13.27
C ARG A 74 16.11 1.10 -14.21
N LYS A 75 15.31 1.20 -15.28
CA LYS A 75 15.30 2.35 -16.20
C LYS A 75 14.85 3.61 -15.49
N THR A 76 13.71 3.57 -14.79
CA THR A 76 13.19 4.75 -14.08
C THR A 76 14.14 5.20 -12.96
N LEU A 77 14.79 4.26 -12.25
CA LEU A 77 15.83 4.57 -11.26
C LEU A 77 17.07 5.21 -11.92
N SER A 78 17.43 4.74 -13.11
CA SER A 78 18.51 5.35 -13.90
C SER A 78 18.16 6.77 -14.34
N SER A 79 16.95 6.98 -14.86
CA SER A 79 16.46 8.32 -15.21
C SER A 79 16.41 9.24 -14.00
N ALA A 80 16.00 8.75 -12.83
CA ALA A 80 16.04 9.51 -11.58
C ALA A 80 17.46 9.94 -11.21
N SER A 81 18.43 9.02 -11.32
CA SER A 81 19.84 9.32 -11.03
C SER A 81 20.43 10.31 -12.03
N GLU A 82 20.09 10.21 -13.31
CA GLU A 82 20.52 11.16 -14.35
C GLU A 82 19.94 12.55 -14.09
N LEU A 83 18.65 12.65 -13.76
CA LEU A 83 17.98 13.91 -13.40
C LEU A 83 18.66 14.57 -12.19
N VAL A 84 18.92 13.80 -11.13
CA VAL A 84 19.63 14.30 -9.94
C VAL A 84 21.03 14.77 -10.32
N GLY A 85 21.74 14.04 -11.18
CA GLY A 85 23.05 14.44 -11.71
C GLY A 85 23.01 15.77 -12.47
N ARG A 86 22.08 15.92 -13.42
CA ARG A 86 21.90 17.16 -14.19
C ARG A 86 21.54 18.34 -13.30
N LEU A 87 20.65 18.16 -12.33
CA LEU A 87 20.28 19.19 -11.37
C LEU A 87 21.45 19.58 -10.48
N VAL A 88 22.25 18.62 -10.03
CA VAL A 88 23.49 18.88 -9.30
C VAL A 88 24.43 19.72 -10.14
N GLU A 89 24.66 19.36 -11.40
CA GLU A 89 25.49 20.12 -12.32
C GLU A 89 24.95 21.54 -12.54
N ASN A 90 23.65 21.67 -12.82
CA ASN A 90 22.99 22.95 -13.08
C ASN A 90 23.04 23.89 -11.87
N LEU A 91 22.81 23.37 -10.65
CA LEU A 91 22.91 24.17 -9.43
C LEU A 91 24.36 24.41 -8.97
N ASN A 92 25.32 23.64 -9.49
CA ASN A 92 26.75 23.84 -9.31
C ASN A 92 27.39 24.72 -10.38
N LYS A 93 26.74 24.96 -11.53
CA LYS A 93 27.26 25.80 -12.62
C LYS A 93 27.53 27.21 -12.07
N LYS A 94 28.79 27.40 -11.68
CA LYS A 94 29.49 28.62 -11.28
C LYS A 94 28.73 29.49 -10.25
N GLN A 95 28.44 28.94 -9.08
CA GLN A 95 28.33 29.80 -7.90
C GLN A 95 29.71 30.44 -7.66
N THR A 96 29.86 31.70 -8.04
CA THR A 96 31.03 32.49 -7.68
C THR A 96 30.92 32.91 -6.21
N SER A 97 32.02 33.33 -5.58
CA SER A 97 31.96 33.96 -4.26
C SER A 97 31.13 35.26 -4.24
N SER A 98 30.81 35.82 -5.42
CA SER A 98 30.01 37.03 -5.57
C SER A 98 28.51 36.73 -5.65
N ARG A 99 27.81 37.03 -4.55
CA ARG A 99 26.34 36.97 -4.46
C ARG A 99 25.63 37.77 -5.56
N ARG A 100 26.24 38.89 -6.00
CA ARG A 100 25.69 39.75 -7.06
C ARG A 100 25.75 39.09 -8.44
N VAL A 101 26.83 38.37 -8.74
CA VAL A 101 26.98 37.67 -10.03
C VAL A 101 26.03 36.47 -10.08
N ASN A 102 25.89 35.76 -8.97
CA ASN A 102 25.01 34.60 -8.89
C ASN A 102 23.53 34.97 -9.11
N ALA A 103 23.12 36.21 -8.78
CA ALA A 103 21.76 36.70 -9.03
C ALA A 103 21.39 36.78 -10.52
N PHE A 104 22.37 36.89 -11.44
CA PHE A 104 22.12 36.93 -12.89
C PHE A 104 22.24 35.56 -13.57
N LEU A 105 22.56 34.50 -12.82
CA LEU A 105 22.69 33.16 -13.40
C LEU A 105 21.33 32.50 -13.66
N TRP A 106 20.28 32.94 -12.95
CA TRP A 106 18.98 32.29 -13.04
C TRP A 106 18.40 32.20 -14.45
N PRO A 107 18.37 33.28 -15.26
CA PRO A 107 17.82 33.21 -16.62
C PRO A 107 18.52 32.19 -17.53
N TRP A 108 19.76 31.81 -17.23
CA TRP A 108 20.54 30.88 -18.05
C TRP A 108 20.29 29.41 -17.73
N VAL A 109 19.82 29.10 -16.53
CA VAL A 109 19.57 27.72 -16.07
C VAL A 109 18.09 27.46 -15.78
N LYS A 110 17.25 28.50 -15.77
CA LYS A 110 15.85 28.43 -15.35
C LYS A 110 15.06 27.39 -16.14
N ASP A 111 15.13 27.45 -17.46
CA ASP A 111 14.30 26.59 -18.32
C ASP A 111 14.69 25.12 -18.16
N ASP A 112 16.00 24.83 -18.10
CA ASP A 112 16.53 23.50 -17.82
C ASP A 112 16.05 22.98 -16.45
N VAL A 113 16.14 23.80 -15.41
CA VAL A 113 15.69 23.42 -14.06
C VAL A 113 14.18 23.20 -14.02
N ILE A 114 13.39 24.01 -14.71
CA ILE A 114 11.92 23.83 -14.77
C ILE A 114 11.58 22.52 -15.48
N ALA A 115 12.27 22.19 -16.58
CA ALA A 115 12.09 20.91 -17.26
C ALA A 115 12.45 19.74 -16.33
N ASP A 116 13.59 19.81 -15.65
CA ASP A 116 14.03 18.78 -14.70
C ASP A 116 13.04 18.63 -13.52
N ILE A 117 12.39 19.71 -13.06
CA ILE A 117 11.33 19.64 -12.03
C ILE A 117 10.13 18.82 -12.53
N GLN A 118 9.69 19.05 -13.76
CA GLN A 118 8.57 18.30 -14.35
C GLN A 118 8.92 16.82 -14.53
N ASP A 119 10.15 16.53 -14.93
CA ASP A 119 10.62 15.16 -15.08
C ASP A 119 10.72 14.45 -13.71
N LEU A 120 11.16 15.16 -12.66
CA LEU A 120 11.12 14.64 -11.28
C LEU A 120 9.70 14.29 -10.83
N GLU A 121 8.71 15.15 -11.12
CA GLU A 121 7.31 14.90 -10.78
C GLU A 121 6.79 13.63 -11.47
N ARG A 122 7.14 13.43 -12.75
CA ARG A 122 6.78 12.22 -13.51
C ARG A 122 7.40 10.97 -12.92
N VAL A 123 8.72 11.01 -12.64
CA VAL A 123 9.46 9.88 -12.04
C VAL A 123 8.91 9.53 -10.66
N LYS A 124 8.68 10.53 -9.80
CA LYS A 124 8.08 10.35 -8.48
C LYS A 124 6.70 9.70 -8.59
N THR A 125 5.85 10.21 -9.48
CA THR A 125 4.49 9.68 -9.70
C THR A 125 4.53 8.24 -10.17
N TRP A 126 5.46 7.89 -11.08
CA TRP A 126 5.64 6.51 -11.53
C TRP A 126 5.95 5.58 -10.36
N PHE A 127 6.92 5.94 -9.50
CA PHE A 127 7.24 5.11 -8.33
C PHE A 127 6.05 4.97 -7.36
N ILE A 128 5.29 6.05 -7.13
CA ILE A 128 4.08 5.99 -6.28
C ILE A 128 3.06 5.01 -6.87
N VAL A 129 2.73 5.12 -8.16
CA VAL A 129 1.74 4.27 -8.82
C VAL A 129 2.16 2.81 -8.78
N VAL A 130 3.44 2.54 -9.03
CA VAL A 130 3.99 1.18 -9.01
C VAL A 130 3.94 0.58 -7.61
N MET A 131 4.29 1.33 -6.56
CA MET A 131 4.12 0.88 -5.18
C MET A 131 2.64 0.68 -4.80
N MET A 132 1.74 1.54 -5.29
CA MET A 132 0.31 1.44 -5.01
C MET A 132 -0.33 0.24 -5.71
N ALA A 133 0.03 -0.03 -6.97
CA ALA A 133 -0.43 -1.20 -7.70
C ALA A 133 -0.10 -2.48 -6.92
N GLU A 134 1.09 -2.55 -6.33
CA GLU A 134 1.52 -3.66 -5.49
C GLU A 134 0.76 -3.73 -4.15
N SER A 135 0.48 -2.60 -3.51
CA SER A 135 -0.35 -2.60 -2.30
C SER A 135 -1.82 -2.96 -2.57
N SER A 136 -2.31 -2.68 -3.79
CA SER A 136 -3.68 -2.94 -4.20
C SER A 136 -3.91 -4.42 -4.47
N THR A 137 -2.94 -5.13 -5.07
CA THR A 137 -3.00 -6.60 -5.21
C THR A 137 -3.02 -7.28 -3.85
N GLN A 138 -2.24 -6.80 -2.88
CA GLN A 138 -2.29 -7.31 -1.50
C GLN A 138 -3.64 -7.04 -0.81
N MET A 139 -4.19 -5.83 -0.99
CA MET A 139 -5.51 -5.48 -0.46
C MET A 139 -6.62 -6.35 -1.08
N GLU A 140 -6.54 -6.65 -2.38
CA GLU A 140 -7.51 -7.50 -3.08
C GLU A 140 -7.46 -8.95 -2.56
N VAL A 141 -6.27 -9.52 -2.40
CA VAL A 141 -6.10 -10.87 -1.82
C VAL A 141 -6.64 -10.93 -0.38
N LEU A 142 -6.29 -9.96 0.47
CA LEU A 142 -6.81 -9.90 1.84
C LEU A 142 -8.33 -9.75 1.89
N MET A 143 -8.93 -9.00 0.96
CA MET A 143 -10.38 -8.83 0.86
C MET A 143 -11.08 -10.12 0.41
N ILE A 144 -10.45 -10.90 -0.48
CA ILE A 144 -10.92 -12.23 -0.89
C ILE A 144 -10.86 -13.19 0.30
N GLU A 145 -9.72 -13.28 0.98
CA GLU A 145 -9.55 -14.14 2.16
C GLU A 145 -10.54 -13.78 3.28
N SER A 146 -10.75 -12.48 3.53
CA SER A 146 -11.74 -12.00 4.49
C SER A 146 -13.17 -12.40 4.08
N HIS A 147 -13.52 -12.31 2.79
CA HIS A 147 -14.81 -12.79 2.28
C HIS A 147 -14.99 -14.30 2.44
N GLU A 148 -13.95 -15.09 2.22
CA GLU A 148 -13.98 -16.54 2.42
C GLU A 148 -14.19 -16.90 3.90
N ILE A 149 -13.48 -16.24 4.82
CA ILE A 149 -13.65 -16.42 6.26
C ILE A 149 -15.09 -16.07 6.69
N LEU A 150 -15.63 -14.96 6.19
CA LEU A 150 -17.01 -14.56 6.47
C LEU A 150 -18.03 -15.58 5.94
N ASN A 151 -17.79 -16.13 4.75
CA ASN A 151 -18.65 -17.16 4.18
C ASN A 151 -18.63 -18.45 5.00
N ILE A 152 -17.44 -18.92 5.43
CA ILE A 152 -17.29 -20.08 6.31
C ILE A 152 -18.02 -19.87 7.64
N ALA A 153 -17.85 -18.68 8.25
CA ALA A 153 -18.54 -18.33 9.49
C ALA A 153 -20.06 -18.34 9.32
N ARG A 154 -20.57 -17.80 8.21
CA ARG A 154 -22.00 -17.76 7.89
C ARG A 154 -22.57 -19.16 7.66
N GLU A 155 -21.84 -20.02 6.94
CA GLU A 155 -22.22 -21.42 6.74
C GLU A 155 -22.22 -22.20 8.06
N GLY A 156 -21.20 -22.02 8.90
CA GLY A 156 -21.12 -22.62 10.23
C GLY A 156 -22.33 -22.24 11.10
N GLN A 157 -22.73 -20.97 11.07
CA GLN A 157 -23.90 -20.48 11.80
C GLN A 157 -25.21 -21.07 11.23
N ALA A 158 -25.35 -21.17 9.90
CA ALA A 158 -26.53 -21.77 9.26
C ALA A 158 -26.66 -23.27 9.60
N ARG A 159 -25.55 -24.02 9.55
CA ARG A 159 -25.51 -25.42 9.96
C ARG A 159 -25.84 -25.61 11.44
N GLY A 160 -25.41 -24.69 12.31
CA GLY A 160 -25.77 -24.67 13.73
C GLY A 160 -27.28 -24.48 13.96
N LYS A 161 -27.91 -23.54 13.25
CA LYS A 161 -29.36 -23.30 13.34
C LYS A 161 -30.20 -24.48 12.85
N LEU A 162 -29.78 -25.14 11.76
CA LEU A 162 -30.44 -26.34 11.25
C LEU A 162 -30.36 -27.51 12.23
N LYS A 163 -29.20 -27.71 12.88
CA LYS A 163 -29.03 -28.72 13.93
C LYS A 163 -29.93 -28.43 15.14
N ASP A 164 -30.01 -27.19 15.60
CA ASP A 164 -30.88 -26.81 16.73
C ASP A 164 -32.37 -27.02 16.40
N GLN A 165 -32.81 -26.66 15.19
CA GLN A 165 -34.17 -26.96 14.73
C GLN A 165 -34.45 -28.46 14.65
N GLY A 166 -33.53 -29.25 14.12
CA GLY A 166 -33.68 -30.72 14.06
C GLY A 166 -33.78 -31.35 15.45
N LEU A 167 -32.98 -30.88 16.41
CA LEU A 167 -33.04 -31.32 17.81
C LEU A 167 -34.37 -30.95 18.48
N ARG A 168 -34.89 -29.74 18.22
CA ARG A 168 -36.21 -29.33 18.74
C ARG A 168 -37.34 -30.17 18.15
N SER A 169 -37.32 -30.44 16.84
CA SER A 169 -38.34 -31.25 16.17
C SER A 169 -38.35 -32.70 16.68
N THR A 170 -37.17 -33.30 16.88
CA THR A 170 -37.06 -34.66 17.43
C THR A 170 -37.48 -34.75 18.90
N MET A 171 -37.14 -33.75 19.72
CA MET A 171 -37.65 -33.68 21.10
C MET A 171 -39.17 -33.54 21.14
N LEU A 172 -39.76 -32.73 20.26
CA LEU A 172 -41.20 -32.56 20.19
C LEU A 172 -41.91 -33.87 19.80
N GLN A 173 -41.39 -34.59 18.80
CA GLN A 173 -41.93 -35.89 18.39
C GLN A 173 -41.87 -36.93 19.54
N ARG A 174 -40.76 -37.01 20.26
CA ARG A 174 -40.64 -37.92 21.43
C ARG A 174 -41.66 -37.58 22.51
N ARG A 175 -41.88 -36.29 22.76
CA ARG A 175 -42.82 -35.81 23.78
C ARG A 175 -44.27 -36.12 23.40
N ILE A 176 -44.63 -35.95 22.12
CA ILE A 176 -45.94 -36.35 21.60
C ILE A 176 -46.14 -37.87 21.72
N ALA A 177 -45.15 -38.68 21.30
CA ALA A 177 -45.22 -40.13 21.40
C ALA A 177 -45.41 -40.61 22.85
N TYR A 178 -44.69 -40.00 23.80
CA TYR A 178 -44.85 -40.27 25.23
C TYR A 178 -46.27 -39.97 25.73
N PHE A 179 -46.85 -38.82 25.36
CA PHE A 179 -48.22 -38.47 25.75
C PHE A 179 -49.27 -39.40 25.15
N LEU A 180 -49.09 -39.85 23.90
CA LEU A 180 -49.99 -40.80 23.25
C LEU A 180 -49.94 -42.16 23.94
N ASN A 181 -48.75 -42.68 24.25
CA ASN A 181 -48.61 -43.94 25.02
C ASN A 181 -49.24 -43.83 26.41
N ARG A 182 -49.00 -42.74 27.13
CA ARG A 182 -49.59 -42.53 28.46
C ARG A 182 -51.11 -42.34 28.45
N ARG A 183 -51.67 -41.92 27.32
CA ARG A 183 -53.13 -41.85 27.12
C ARG A 183 -53.71 -43.24 26.83
N LYS A 184 -52.99 -44.05 26.05
CA LYS A 184 -53.35 -45.45 25.76
C LYS A 184 -53.32 -46.30 27.04
N GLU A 185 -52.25 -46.23 27.83
CA GLU A 185 -52.14 -46.92 29.12
C GLU A 185 -53.27 -46.58 30.10
N ARG A 186 -53.71 -45.32 30.13
CA ARG A 186 -54.86 -44.90 30.95
C ARG A 186 -56.21 -45.37 30.42
N SER A 187 -56.34 -45.53 29.10
CA SER A 187 -57.53 -46.10 28.47
C SER A 187 -57.62 -47.61 28.74
N ASP A 188 -56.48 -48.30 28.70
CA ASP A 188 -56.38 -49.74 28.97
C ASP A 188 -56.67 -50.03 30.45
N GLN A 189 -56.16 -49.21 31.39
CA GLN A 189 -56.49 -49.32 32.82
C GLN A 189 -57.98 -49.04 33.14
N ALA A 190 -58.64 -48.14 32.39
CA ALA A 190 -60.05 -47.85 32.59
C ALA A 190 -60.97 -48.99 32.10
N MET A 191 -60.54 -49.75 31.09
CA MET A 191 -61.25 -50.94 30.63
C MET A 191 -61.16 -52.10 31.63
N ASP A 192 -60.01 -52.31 32.29
CA ASP A 192 -59.87 -53.36 33.32
C ASP A 192 -60.73 -53.11 34.57
N THR A 193 -60.99 -51.85 34.93
CA THR A 193 -61.89 -51.51 36.06
C THR A 193 -63.38 -51.68 35.77
N THR A 194 -63.78 -51.88 34.51
CA THR A 194 -65.20 -52.00 34.13
C THR A 194 -65.67 -53.46 34.04
N VAL A 195 -64.75 -54.43 34.10
CA VAL A 195 -65.06 -55.88 33.97
C VAL A 195 -65.22 -56.58 35.35
N LEU A 196 -65.06 -55.85 36.45
CA LEU A 196 -65.09 -56.39 37.83
C LEU A 196 -66.23 -55.84 38.71
N SER A 197 -67.38 -55.49 38.14
CA SER A 197 -68.63 -55.24 38.90
C SER A 197 -69.82 -55.94 38.28
#